data_AF-A0A382RQH4-F1
#
_entry.id   AF-A0A382RQH4-F1
#
_cell.length_a   1.000
_cell.length_b   1.000
_cell.length_c   1.000
_cell.angle_alpha   90.00
_cell.angle_beta   90.00
_cell.angle_gamma   90.00
#
_symmetry.space_group_name_H-M   'P 1'
#
loop_
_entity.id
_entity.type
_entity.pdbx_description
1 polymer ?
#
loop_
_entity_poly.entity_id
_entity_poly.type
_entity_poly.pdbx_seq_one_letter_code
_entity_poly.pdbx_strand_id
1 'polypeptide(L)'
;MIMQENSTDYERNGFISILTTYVTVGIVLLFSLAFVFTLSTVNAQEHGLDLKQIIDPCTMPDHSLHLSDDGSVHYNSSTPIAGFQFNVEGATVLNATGGHAEAANFTLPVGGNTVLGFSLDGATISGCGTMISLMLEGEATGLSGIIISDINGKAIAGISLLP
;
A
#
# COMPACT_ATOMS: atom_id res chain seq x y z
N MET A 1 0.13 -62.06 -58.45
CA MET A 1 0.03 -60.61 -58.14
C MET A 1 -1.44 -60.38 -57.87
N ILE A 2 -1.92 -60.02 -56.68
CA ILE A 2 -1.45 -59.04 -55.71
C ILE A 2 -2.05 -59.47 -54.36
N MET A 3 -1.29 -59.43 -53.27
CA MET A 3 -1.85 -59.03 -51.98
C MET A 3 -0.83 -58.10 -51.33
N GLN A 4 -1.18 -56.83 -51.45
CA GLN A 4 -0.51 -55.66 -50.95
C GLN A 4 -0.84 -55.54 -49.46
N GLU A 5 0.01 -56.03 -48.57
CA GLU A 5 -0.14 -55.77 -47.14
C GLU A 5 0.47 -54.40 -46.79
N ASN A 6 -0.32 -53.40 -47.17
CA ASN A 6 -0.63 -52.20 -46.44
C ASN A 6 0.52 -51.36 -45.86
N SER A 7 1.23 -50.64 -46.74
CA SER A 7 2.05 -49.47 -46.36
C SER A 7 1.26 -48.36 -45.65
N THR A 8 -0.08 -48.42 -45.63
CA THR A 8 -0.93 -47.42 -44.96
C THR A 8 -1.01 -47.60 -43.45
N ASP A 9 -0.62 -48.75 -42.88
CA ASP A 9 -0.66 -48.94 -41.43
C ASP A 9 0.55 -48.28 -40.72
N TYR A 10 1.73 -48.22 -41.36
CA TYR A 10 2.89 -47.51 -40.79
C TYR A 10 2.69 -45.99 -40.73
N GLU A 11 2.17 -45.39 -41.81
CA GLU A 11 1.83 -43.96 -41.85
C GLU A 11 0.69 -43.63 -40.87
N ARG A 12 -0.35 -44.48 -40.77
CA ARG A 12 -1.47 -44.27 -39.83
C ARG A 12 -1.04 -44.41 -38.37
N ASN A 13 -0.18 -45.38 -38.06
CA ASN A 13 0.37 -45.58 -36.72
C ASN A 13 1.40 -44.49 -36.33
N GLY A 14 2.17 -44.00 -37.30
CA GLY A 14 3.07 -42.85 -37.13
C GLY A 14 2.29 -41.56 -36.87
N PHE A 15 1.23 -41.30 -37.64
CA PHE A 15 0.34 -40.14 -37.44
C PHE A 15 -0.39 -40.20 -36.10
N ILE A 16 -0.89 -41.37 -35.69
CA ILE A 16 -1.52 -41.58 -34.38
C ILE A 16 -0.51 -41.34 -33.26
N SER A 17 0.73 -41.82 -33.39
CA SER A 17 1.80 -41.61 -32.39
C SER A 17 2.17 -40.13 -32.25
N ILE A 18 2.33 -39.41 -33.36
CA ILE A 18 2.62 -37.96 -33.37
C ILE A 18 1.44 -37.18 -32.79
N LEU A 19 0.21 -37.50 -33.18
CA LEU A 19 -1.00 -36.84 -32.68
C LEU A 19 -1.17 -37.07 -31.17
N THR A 20 -0.95 -38.29 -30.70
CA THR A 20 -1.04 -38.62 -29.26
C THR A 20 0.07 -37.94 -28.46
N THR A 21 1.27 -37.82 -29.02
CA THR A 21 2.39 -37.09 -28.42
C THR A 21 2.08 -35.59 -28.32
N TYR A 22 1.54 -34.98 -29.38
CA TYR A 22 1.19 -33.56 -29.40
C TYR A 22 0.05 -33.23 -28.43
N VAL A 23 -0.97 -34.09 -28.35
CA VAL A 23 -2.07 -33.97 -27.37
C VAL A 23 -1.53 -34.07 -25.94
N THR A 24 -0.61 -35.00 -25.67
CA THR A 24 -0.02 -35.17 -24.34
C THR A 24 0.86 -33.98 -23.95
N VAL A 25 1.72 -33.51 -24.85
CA VAL A 25 2.57 -32.32 -24.63
C VAL A 25 1.73 -31.04 -24.47
N GLY A 26 0.67 -30.89 -25.27
CA GLY A 26 -0.27 -29.77 -25.17
C GLY A 26 -1.04 -29.75 -23.86
N ILE A 27 -1.49 -30.91 -23.37
CA ILE A 27 -2.15 -31.03 -22.06
C ILE A 27 -1.17 -30.70 -20.93
N VAL A 28 0.07 -31.22 -20.95
CA VAL A 28 1.08 -30.91 -19.92
C VAL A 28 1.43 -29.42 -19.90
N LEU A 29 1.58 -28.79 -21.06
CA LEU A 29 1.82 -27.34 -21.17
C LEU A 29 0.61 -26.52 -20.67
N LEU A 30 -0.62 -26.93 -20.98
CA LEU A 30 -1.84 -26.28 -20.48
C LEU A 30 -2.00 -26.45 -18.96
N PHE A 31 -1.71 -27.63 -18.41
CA PHE A 31 -1.71 -27.83 -16.96
C PHE A 31 -0.59 -27.03 -16.27
N SER A 32 0.58 -26.91 -16.89
CA SER A 32 1.70 -26.09 -16.36
C SER A 32 1.36 -24.60 -16.42
N LEU A 33 0.75 -24.12 -17.51
CA LEU A 33 0.32 -22.74 -17.66
C LEU A 33 -0.85 -22.40 -16.73
N ALA A 34 -1.82 -23.31 -16.59
CA ALA A 34 -2.92 -23.18 -15.64
C ALA A 34 -2.40 -23.19 -14.20
N PHE A 35 -1.40 -24.02 -13.88
CA PHE A 35 -0.74 -24.03 -12.56
C PHE A 35 0.00 -22.72 -12.29
N VAL A 36 0.67 -22.13 -13.28
CA VAL A 36 1.30 -20.80 -13.14
C VAL A 36 0.25 -19.69 -13.01
N PHE A 37 -0.88 -19.80 -13.72
CA PHE A 37 -1.98 -18.82 -13.67
C PHE A 37 -2.79 -18.93 -12.38
N THR A 38 -2.96 -20.13 -11.82
CA THR A 38 -3.51 -20.32 -10.47
C THR A 38 -2.50 -19.92 -9.40
N LEU A 39 -1.19 -20.16 -9.60
CA LEU A 39 -0.14 -19.67 -8.71
C LEU A 39 -0.11 -18.14 -8.64
N SER A 40 -0.39 -17.48 -9.77
CA SER A 40 -0.51 -16.02 -9.84
C SER A 40 -1.77 -15.49 -9.12
N THR A 41 -2.82 -16.30 -8.96
CA THR A 41 -4.07 -15.91 -8.29
C THR A 41 -4.18 -16.34 -6.83
N VAL A 42 -3.31 -17.23 -6.33
CA VAL A 42 -3.12 -17.46 -4.87
C VAL A 42 -2.18 -16.44 -4.23
N ASN A 43 -1.58 -15.53 -4.99
CA ASN A 43 -0.83 -14.39 -4.45
C ASN A 43 -1.74 -13.19 -4.10
N ALA A 44 -3.06 -13.39 -3.99
CA ALA A 44 -3.90 -12.46 -3.26
C ALA A 44 -3.64 -12.62 -1.76
N GLN A 45 -2.57 -11.94 -1.31
CA GLN A 45 -2.24 -11.54 0.06
C GLN A 45 -3.06 -12.27 1.13
N GLU A 46 -2.56 -13.41 1.59
CA GLU A 46 -2.83 -13.90 2.93
C GLU A 46 -2.48 -12.74 3.88
N HIS A 47 -3.50 -12.07 4.41
CA HIS A 47 -3.36 -11.07 5.46
C HIS A 47 -3.04 -11.81 6.77
N GLY A 48 -1.87 -12.46 6.79
CA GLY A 48 -1.22 -12.94 7.99
C GLY A 48 -0.87 -11.73 8.82
N LEU A 49 -1.51 -11.61 9.98
CA LEU A 49 -1.12 -10.69 11.04
C LEU A 49 0.30 -11.07 11.48
N ASP A 50 1.30 -10.56 10.78
CA ASP A 50 2.61 -10.35 11.37
C ASP A 50 2.45 -9.25 12.42
N LEU A 51 3.04 -9.46 13.60
CA LEU A 51 2.89 -8.60 14.78
C LEU A 51 3.71 -7.31 14.66
N LYS A 52 3.57 -6.60 13.54
CA LYS A 52 3.78 -5.16 13.48
C LYS A 52 2.37 -4.58 13.51
N GLN A 53 1.96 -4.04 14.66
CA GLN A 53 0.64 -3.46 14.90
C GLN A 53 0.17 -2.66 13.67
N ILE A 54 -0.63 -3.29 12.80
CA ILE A 54 -1.20 -2.61 11.64
C ILE A 54 -2.35 -1.79 12.22
N ILE A 55 -2.03 -0.57 12.62
CA ILE A 55 -3.05 0.40 13.00
C ILE A 55 -3.75 0.78 11.71
N ASP A 56 -4.98 0.30 11.55
CA ASP A 56 -5.87 0.78 10.50
C ASP A 56 -6.31 2.20 10.88
N PRO A 57 -5.83 3.25 10.18
CA PRO A 57 -6.17 4.63 10.52
C PRO A 57 -7.67 4.87 10.50
N CYS A 58 -8.42 4.11 9.70
CA CYS A 58 -9.87 4.26 9.55
C CYS A 58 -10.66 3.72 10.75
N THR A 59 -10.03 2.93 11.62
CA THR A 59 -10.65 2.44 12.86
C THR A 59 -10.38 3.34 14.06
N MET A 60 -9.45 4.29 13.93
CA MET A 60 -9.15 5.27 14.97
C MET A 60 -10.35 6.21 15.19
N PRO A 61 -10.52 6.82 16.38
CA PRO A 61 -11.56 7.80 16.61
C PRO A 61 -11.47 8.98 15.64
N ASP A 62 -12.60 9.65 15.40
CA ASP A 62 -12.58 10.88 14.60
C ASP A 62 -11.70 11.95 15.27
N HIS A 63 -11.03 12.75 14.44
CA HIS A 63 -10.04 13.77 14.82
C HIS A 63 -8.91 13.19 15.67
N SER A 64 -8.29 12.11 15.19
CA SER A 64 -7.15 11.49 15.87
C SER A 64 -5.90 11.44 15.01
N LEU A 65 -4.76 11.44 15.69
CA LEU A 65 -3.43 11.27 15.12
C LEU A 65 -2.69 10.16 15.88
N HIS A 66 -1.90 9.41 15.13
CA HIS A 66 -1.05 8.35 15.66
C HIS A 66 0.31 8.38 14.96
N LEU A 67 1.38 8.20 15.73
CA LEU A 67 2.73 8.06 15.22
C LEU A 67 3.15 6.60 15.29
N SER A 68 3.32 5.99 14.13
CA SER A 68 3.81 4.62 14.02
C SER A 68 5.32 4.55 14.23
N ASP A 69 5.81 3.38 14.67
CA ASP A 69 7.24 3.11 14.90
C ASP A 69 8.12 3.26 13.65
N ASP A 70 7.52 3.26 12.45
CA ASP A 70 8.22 3.47 11.18
C ASP A 70 8.39 4.97 10.82
N GLY A 71 7.93 5.87 11.69
CA GLY A 71 7.93 7.32 11.43
C GLY A 71 6.74 7.80 10.61
N SER A 72 5.78 6.93 10.27
CA SER A 72 4.56 7.33 9.59
C SER A 72 3.57 7.96 10.56
N VAL A 73 3.00 9.10 10.18
CA VAL A 73 1.91 9.74 10.93
C VAL A 73 0.59 9.41 10.27
N HIS A 74 -0.28 8.73 11.00
CA HIS A 74 -1.62 8.38 10.56
C HIS A 74 -2.65 9.32 11.16
N TYR A 75 -3.71 9.57 10.39
CA TYR A 75 -4.80 10.43 10.83
C TYR A 75 -6.15 9.80 10.51
N ASN A 76 -7.14 10.18 11.32
CA ASN A 76 -8.55 10.05 10.98
C ASN A 76 -9.26 11.37 11.25
N SER A 77 -9.86 11.95 10.23
CA SER A 77 -10.63 13.18 10.35
C SER A 77 -11.77 13.23 9.33
N SER A 78 -13.00 13.33 9.85
CA SER A 78 -14.21 13.64 9.11
C SER A 78 -14.21 15.07 8.56
N THR A 79 -13.39 15.95 9.13
CA THR A 79 -13.28 17.36 8.73
C THR A 79 -12.08 17.55 7.80
N PRO A 80 -12.23 18.26 6.67
CA PRO A 80 -11.11 18.58 5.79
C PRO A 80 -10.04 19.41 6.49
N ILE A 81 -8.81 18.91 6.44
CA ILE A 81 -7.61 19.52 7.00
C ILE A 81 -6.92 20.31 5.88
N ALA A 82 -6.74 21.61 6.08
CA ALA A 82 -5.99 22.47 5.15
C ALA A 82 -4.57 22.77 5.65
N GLY A 83 -4.33 22.57 6.95
CA GLY A 83 -3.01 22.73 7.53
C GLY A 83 -2.87 21.97 8.85
N PHE A 84 -1.64 21.61 9.17
CA PHE A 84 -1.28 20.95 10.42
C PHE A 84 0.12 21.37 10.90
N GLN A 85 0.33 21.27 12.20
CA GLN A 85 1.58 21.45 12.89
C GLN A 85 1.67 20.41 13.99
N PHE A 86 2.84 19.84 14.21
CA PHE A 86 3.14 19.07 15.40
C PHE A 86 4.66 19.03 15.65
N ASN A 87 5.04 18.67 16.86
CA ASN A 87 6.41 18.36 17.24
C ASN A 87 6.58 16.85 17.44
N VAL A 88 7.76 16.35 17.08
CA VAL A 88 8.17 14.96 17.33
C VAL A 88 9.08 14.95 18.56
N GLU A 89 8.66 14.24 19.60
CA GLU A 89 9.43 14.10 20.83
C GLU A 89 10.41 12.93 20.73
N GLY A 90 11.65 13.09 21.20
CA GLY A 90 12.65 12.01 21.25
C GLY A 90 13.46 11.78 19.97
N ALA A 91 13.05 12.35 18.84
CA ALA A 91 13.77 12.27 17.56
C ALA A 91 13.81 13.60 16.82
N THR A 92 14.84 13.81 15.99
CA THR A 92 14.96 14.97 15.10
C THR A 92 14.33 14.65 13.76
N VAL A 93 13.57 15.57 13.18
CA VAL A 93 12.96 15.38 11.86
C VAL A 93 13.92 15.83 10.78
N LEU A 94 14.43 14.89 10.00
CA LEU A 94 15.31 15.16 8.86
C LEU A 94 14.51 15.59 7.63
N ASN A 95 13.36 14.95 7.40
CA ASN A 95 12.49 15.24 6.27
C ASN A 95 11.05 14.77 6.53
N ALA A 96 10.08 15.34 5.81
CA ALA A 96 8.69 14.90 5.81
C ALA A 96 8.21 14.77 4.35
N THR A 97 7.77 13.58 3.97
CA THR A 97 7.38 13.25 2.59
C THR A 97 6.24 12.25 2.56
N GLY A 98 5.59 12.05 1.42
CA GLY A 98 4.58 11.02 1.24
C GLY A 98 3.22 11.35 1.87
N GLY A 99 2.37 10.32 1.90
CA GLY A 99 1.03 10.37 2.46
C GLY A 99 0.07 11.26 1.66
N HIS A 100 -1.09 11.50 2.27
CA HIS A 100 -2.13 12.33 1.67
C HIS A 100 -1.72 13.80 1.54
N ALA A 101 -0.82 14.30 2.40
CA ALA A 101 -0.38 15.69 2.32
C ALA A 101 0.46 15.96 1.06
N GLU A 102 1.46 15.11 0.75
CA GLU A 102 2.23 15.26 -0.49
C GLU A 102 1.34 15.04 -1.73
N ALA A 103 0.46 14.05 -1.70
CA ALA A 103 -0.48 13.79 -2.81
C ALA A 103 -1.43 14.97 -3.07
N ALA A 104 -1.74 15.75 -2.03
CA ALA A 104 -2.53 16.98 -2.12
C ALA A 104 -1.67 18.24 -2.36
N ASN A 105 -0.39 18.09 -2.70
CA ASN A 105 0.57 19.18 -2.94
C ASN A 105 0.76 20.13 -1.74
N PHE A 106 0.75 19.59 -0.52
CA PHE A 106 1.07 20.38 0.66
C PHE A 106 2.56 20.74 0.65
N THR A 107 2.87 21.95 1.11
CA THR A 107 4.23 22.34 1.47
C THR A 107 4.52 21.82 2.88
N LEU A 108 5.61 21.07 3.02
CA LEU A 108 5.97 20.37 4.27
C LEU A 108 7.31 20.86 4.84
N PRO A 109 7.41 22.11 5.37
CA PRO A 109 8.67 22.53 5.98
C PRO A 109 8.91 21.79 7.28
N VAL A 110 10.13 21.28 7.43
CA VAL A 110 10.64 20.66 8.66
C VAL A 110 11.71 21.55 9.28
N GLY A 111 11.72 21.63 10.62
CA GLY A 111 12.70 22.42 11.36
C GLY A 111 12.93 21.86 12.76
N GLY A 112 14.11 21.29 13.01
CA GLY A 112 14.44 20.64 14.28
C GLY A 112 13.51 19.46 14.56
N ASN A 113 12.61 19.63 15.52
CA ASN A 113 11.61 18.63 15.90
C ASN A 113 10.20 18.99 15.41
N THR A 114 10.02 20.14 14.74
CA THR A 114 8.72 20.63 14.31
C THR A 114 8.47 20.30 12.85
N VAL A 115 7.27 19.79 12.58
CA VAL A 115 6.73 19.57 11.24
C VAL A 115 5.54 20.48 11.04
N LEU A 116 5.54 21.16 9.90
CA LEU A 116 4.43 21.98 9.44
C LEU A 116 3.97 21.42 8.09
N GLY A 117 2.68 21.44 7.85
CA GLY A 117 2.11 21.10 6.55
C GLY A 117 0.97 22.03 6.21
N PHE A 118 1.02 22.66 5.05
CA PHE A 118 -0.04 23.56 4.60
C PHE A 118 -0.17 23.55 3.08
N SER A 119 -1.38 23.78 2.57
CA SER A 119 -1.61 24.03 1.15
C SER A 119 -1.74 25.53 0.88
N LEU A 120 -1.03 26.03 -0.13
CA LEU A 120 -1.22 27.40 -0.64
C LEU A 120 -2.30 27.47 -1.73
N ASP A 121 -2.65 26.33 -2.32
CA ASP A 121 -3.64 26.22 -3.40
C ASP A 121 -5.05 25.92 -2.88
N GLY A 122 -5.22 25.88 -1.55
CA GLY A 122 -6.50 25.55 -0.90
C GLY A 122 -6.87 24.06 -0.96
N ALA A 123 -5.90 23.18 -1.24
CA ALA A 123 -6.11 21.74 -1.17
C ALA A 123 -6.34 21.31 0.28
N THR A 124 -7.13 20.26 0.47
CA THR A 124 -7.41 19.68 1.79
C THR A 124 -7.27 18.18 1.76
N ILE A 125 -6.96 17.62 2.93
CA ILE A 125 -6.91 16.18 3.17
C ILE A 125 -8.01 15.80 4.18
N SER A 126 -8.74 14.72 3.92
CA SER A 126 -9.86 14.29 4.76
C SER A 126 -10.01 12.77 4.71
N GLY A 127 -10.75 12.23 5.67
CA GLY A 127 -10.93 10.80 5.83
C GLY A 127 -9.83 10.21 6.70
N CYS A 128 -9.37 9.03 6.35
CA CYS A 128 -8.41 8.26 7.11
C CYS A 128 -7.24 7.81 6.23
N GLY A 129 -6.06 7.68 6.82
CA GLY A 129 -4.88 7.14 6.14
C GLY A 129 -3.57 7.67 6.70
N THR A 130 -2.50 7.53 5.92
CA THR A 130 -1.20 8.14 6.23
C THR A 130 -1.23 9.62 5.85
N MET A 131 -1.04 10.49 6.83
CA MET A 131 -0.93 11.93 6.61
C MET A 131 0.37 12.26 5.88
N ILE A 132 1.49 11.84 6.49
CA ILE A 132 2.86 12.00 6.02
C ILE A 132 3.76 10.92 6.61
N SER A 133 4.89 10.67 5.97
CA SER A 133 5.98 9.83 6.46
C SER A 133 7.18 10.70 6.84
N LEU A 134 7.68 10.51 8.05
CA LEU A 134 8.79 11.28 8.59
C LEU A 134 10.08 10.48 8.49
N MET A 135 11.12 11.13 8.00
CA MET A 135 12.48 10.64 8.14
C MET A 135 13.05 11.18 9.45
N LEU A 136 13.29 10.30 10.40
CA LEU A 136 13.70 10.64 11.75
C LEU A 136 15.14 10.22 12.03
N GLU A 137 15.85 11.03 12.82
CA GLU A 137 17.11 10.68 13.46
C GLU A 137 16.86 10.51 14.97
N GLY A 138 16.87 9.25 15.43
CA GLY A 138 16.53 8.87 16.80
C GLY A 138 15.21 8.12 16.89
N GLU A 139 14.78 7.82 18.12
CA GLU A 139 13.55 7.08 18.41
C GLU A 139 12.46 8.06 18.85
N ALA A 140 11.40 8.18 18.05
CA ALA A 140 10.29 9.04 18.45
C ALA A 140 9.48 8.41 19.58
N THR A 141 9.20 9.23 20.60
CA THR A 141 8.49 8.83 21.81
C THR A 141 7.06 9.33 21.85
N GLY A 142 6.69 10.22 20.92
CA GLY A 142 5.34 10.74 20.79
C GLY A 142 5.28 12.03 19.98
N LEU A 143 4.06 12.57 19.89
CA LEU A 143 3.77 13.84 19.24
C LEU A 143 3.28 14.86 20.27
N SER A 144 3.69 16.13 20.11
CA SER A 144 3.26 17.23 20.97
C SER A 144 2.94 18.49 20.15
N GLY A 145 2.38 19.51 20.80
CA GLY A 145 2.17 20.83 20.17
C GLY A 145 1.27 20.80 18.92
N ILE A 146 0.29 19.90 18.91
CA ILE A 146 -0.49 19.62 17.71
C ILE A 146 -1.52 20.71 17.45
N ILE A 147 -1.50 21.24 16.24
CA ILE A 147 -2.47 22.21 15.74
C ILE A 147 -2.92 21.72 14.37
N ILE A 148 -4.22 21.58 14.16
CA ILE A 148 -4.79 21.25 12.85
C ILE A 148 -5.81 22.33 12.51
N SER A 149 -5.81 22.82 11.26
CA SER A 149 -6.75 23.83 10.79
C SER A 149 -7.61 23.34 9.63
N ASP A 150 -8.85 23.80 9.60
CA ASP A 150 -9.76 23.63 8.47
C ASP A 150 -9.44 24.59 7.31
N ILE A 151 -10.21 24.49 6.23
CA ILE A 151 -10.08 25.35 5.03
C ILE A 151 -10.26 26.85 5.31
N ASN A 152 -10.91 27.24 6.41
CA ASN A 152 -11.10 28.63 6.81
C ASN A 152 -9.98 29.11 7.75
N GLY A 153 -8.96 28.28 8.00
CA GLY A 153 -7.90 28.58 8.97
C GLY A 153 -8.34 28.47 10.42
N LYS A 154 -9.52 27.88 10.69
CA LYS A 154 -10.00 27.67 12.05
C LYS A 154 -9.39 26.38 12.60
N ALA A 155 -8.84 26.46 13.82
CA ALA A 155 -8.33 25.28 14.51
C ALA A 155 -9.45 24.25 14.76
N ILE A 156 -9.17 23.00 14.40
CA ILE A 156 -9.99 21.83 14.72
C ILE A 156 -9.66 21.45 16.16
N ALA A 157 -10.63 21.60 17.05
CA ALA A 157 -10.48 21.24 18.46
C ALA A 157 -10.71 19.75 18.67
N GLY A 158 -10.18 19.20 19.77
CA GLY A 158 -10.45 17.82 20.17
C GLY A 158 -9.56 16.77 19.51
N ILE A 159 -8.37 17.15 19.03
CA ILE A 159 -7.39 16.19 18.50
C ILE A 159 -7.02 15.17 19.58
N SER A 160 -7.37 13.91 19.36
CA SER A 160 -7.00 12.80 20.23
C SER A 160 -5.69 12.18 19.78
N LEU A 161 -4.74 12.07 20.70
CA LEU A 161 -3.50 11.35 20.46
C LEU A 161 -3.65 9.89 20.87
N LEU A 162 -3.39 8.98 19.93
CA LEU A 162 -3.26 7.58 20.24
C LEU A 162 -1.78 7.24 20.48
N PRO A 163 -1.47 6.46 21.53
CA PRO A 163 -0.12 5.98 21.80
C PRO A 163 0.36 5.06 20.69
#